data_AF-A0A1B6K7J1-F1
#
_entry.id   AF-A0A1B6K7J1-F1
#
_cell.length_a   1.000
_cell.length_b   1.000
_cell.length_c   1.000
_cell.angle_alpha   90.00
_cell.angle_beta   90.00
_cell.angle_gamma   90.00
#
_symmetry.space_group_name_H-M   'P 1'
#
loop_
_entity.id
_entity.type
_entity.pdbx_description
1 polymer ?
#
loop_
_entity_poly.entity_id
_entity_poly.type
_entity_poly.pdbx_seq_one_letter_code
_entity_poly.pdbx_strand_id
1 'polypeptide(L)'
;MGQNDAQWGRYHAGASVLMALLKMPAAWYQLSLLFLSPNINFRCAIPSNESRSISNLSRSSWDDSCSYRDQGGTPHSCDLWQYDTSELSNTVNMMWNLVCDRELLATWAQFSFMCGVF
;
A
#
# COMPACT_ATOMS: atom_id res chain seq x y z
N MET A 1 12.06 52.54 22.64
CA MET A 1 11.54 51.28 22.05
C MET A 1 12.33 50.14 22.62
N GLY A 2 11.70 49.07 23.12
CA GLY A 2 12.42 47.83 23.44
C GLY A 2 12.20 47.35 24.87
N GLN A 3 11.02 46.81 25.16
CA GLN A 3 10.81 45.92 26.31
C GLN A 3 9.46 45.19 26.23
N ASN A 4 9.07 44.63 25.07
CA ASN A 4 7.76 43.94 24.95
C ASN A 4 7.84 42.55 24.28
N ASP A 5 9.01 42.07 23.88
CA ASP A 5 9.11 40.95 22.94
C ASP A 5 9.19 39.57 23.65
N ALA A 6 9.43 39.56 24.97
CA ALA A 6 9.61 38.33 25.75
C ALA A 6 8.29 37.63 26.18
N GLN A 7 7.13 38.28 25.99
CA GLN A 7 5.83 37.75 26.45
C GLN A 7 5.11 36.92 25.38
N TRP A 8 5.53 37.04 24.10
CA TRP A 8 5.10 36.19 22.97
C TRP A 8 5.71 34.77 23.00
N GLY A 9 6.51 34.42 24.00
CA GLY A 9 7.46 33.30 23.91
C GLY A 9 7.09 31.99 24.63
N ARG A 10 6.10 31.96 25.53
CA ARG A 10 5.81 30.74 26.33
C ARG A 10 4.52 30.03 25.94
N TYR A 11 3.40 30.75 25.90
CA TYR A 11 2.11 30.16 25.55
C TYR A 11 1.99 29.91 24.04
N HIS A 12 2.47 30.85 23.21
CA HIS A 12 2.56 30.62 21.77
C HIS A 12 3.54 29.51 21.43
N ALA A 13 4.71 29.44 22.09
CA ALA A 13 5.64 28.33 21.89
C ALA A 13 5.02 26.99 22.34
N GLY A 14 4.33 26.96 23.49
CA GLY A 14 3.60 25.77 23.94
C GLY A 14 2.48 25.36 22.97
N ALA A 15 1.71 26.32 22.45
CA ALA A 15 0.68 26.06 21.46
C ALA A 15 1.27 25.58 20.12
N SER A 16 2.39 26.15 19.66
CA SER A 16 3.11 25.70 18.48
C SER A 16 3.67 24.30 18.65
N VAL A 17 4.23 23.97 19.82
CA VAL A 17 4.70 22.62 20.16
C VAL A 17 3.55 21.63 20.20
N LEU A 18 2.42 22.00 20.81
CA LEU A 18 1.22 21.16 20.85
C LEU A 18 0.66 20.90 19.43
N MET A 19 0.59 21.94 18.60
CA MET A 19 0.18 21.80 17.19
C MET A 19 1.16 20.95 16.38
N ALA A 20 2.46 21.08 16.61
CA ALA A 20 3.47 20.24 15.98
C ALA A 20 3.32 18.78 16.43
N LEU A 21 3.12 18.52 17.72
CA LEU A 21 2.90 17.17 18.26
C LEU A 21 1.63 16.50 17.70
N LEU A 22 0.58 17.27 17.40
CA LEU A 22 -0.62 16.75 16.74
C LEU A 22 -0.42 16.52 15.24
N LYS A 23 0.45 17.30 14.59
CA LYS A 23 0.76 17.15 13.16
C LYS A 23 1.83 16.10 12.85
N MET A 24 2.70 15.78 13.81
CA MET A 24 3.74 14.76 13.66
C MET A 24 3.18 13.36 13.35
N PRO A 25 2.13 12.85 14.04
CA PRO A 25 1.48 11.61 13.67
C PRO A 25 0.94 11.64 12.24
N ALA A 26 0.31 12.74 11.84
CA ALA A 26 -0.24 12.87 10.49
C ALA A 26 0.87 12.76 9.41
N ALA A 27 2.00 13.43 9.61
CA ALA A 27 3.15 13.34 8.71
C ALA A 27 3.77 11.93 8.70
N TRP A 28 3.84 11.26 9.86
CA TRP A 28 4.33 9.88 9.95
C TRP A 28 3.46 8.91 9.15
N TYR A 29 2.14 9.04 9.24
CA TYR A 29 1.22 8.22 8.45
C TYR A 29 1.34 8.50 6.96
N GLN A 30 1.51 9.76 6.54
CA GLN A 30 1.75 10.10 5.13
C GLN A 30 3.00 9.42 4.56
N LEU A 31 4.08 9.36 5.35
CA LEU A 31 5.29 8.62 4.95
C LEU A 31 5.04 7.12 4.83
N SER A 32 4.29 6.53 5.76
CA SER A 32 3.97 5.09 5.71
C SER A 32 3.10 4.71 4.49
N LEU A 33 2.20 5.59 4.06
CA LEU A 33 1.35 5.38 2.88
C LEU A 33 2.13 5.42 1.56
N LEU A 34 3.23 6.19 1.47
CA LEU A 34 4.08 6.21 0.27
C LEU A 34 4.67 4.83 -0.02
N PHE A 35 5.03 4.07 1.02
CA PHE A 35 5.53 2.70 0.88
C PHE A 35 4.44 1.69 0.52
N LEU A 36 3.17 2.06 0.67
CA LEU A 36 2.01 1.26 0.26
C LEU A 36 1.59 1.55 -1.20
N SER A 37 2.09 2.62 -1.79
CA SER A 37 1.68 3.06 -3.12
C SER A 37 2.39 2.40 -4.31
N PRO A 38 3.56 1.72 -4.22
CA PRO A 38 4.21 1.23 -5.44
C PRO A 38 3.36 0.14 -6.08
N ASN A 39 3.05 0.33 -7.37
CA ASN A 39 2.42 -0.69 -8.19
C ASN A 39 3.44 -1.81 -8.39
N ILE A 40 3.11 -3.01 -7.91
CA ILE A 40 3.94 -4.20 -8.04
C ILE A 40 3.32 -5.09 -9.09
N ASN A 41 4.15 -5.64 -9.97
CA ASN A 41 3.71 -6.65 -10.91
C ASN A 41 3.55 -7.98 -10.16
N PHE A 42 2.40 -8.62 -10.32
CA PHE A 42 2.10 -9.89 -9.66
C PHE A 42 1.51 -10.89 -10.63
N ARG A 43 1.54 -12.17 -10.23
CA ARG A 43 0.88 -13.27 -10.95
C ARG A 43 0.42 -14.32 -9.97
N CYS A 44 -0.54 -15.14 -10.38
CA CYS A 44 -1.00 -16.24 -9.55
C CYS A 44 0.04 -17.36 -9.47
N ALA A 45 0.33 -17.79 -8.25
CA ALA A 45 1.16 -18.96 -8.00
C ALA A 45 0.29 -20.22 -8.13
N ILE A 46 0.34 -20.83 -9.31
CA ILE A 46 -0.42 -22.05 -9.60
C ILE A 46 0.23 -23.23 -8.86
N PRO A 47 -0.54 -24.03 -8.11
CA PRO A 47 0.01 -25.21 -7.46
C PRO A 47 0.48 -26.22 -8.52
N SER A 48 1.64 -26.83 -8.28
CA SER A 48 2.37 -27.67 -9.25
C SER A 48 1.57 -28.85 -9.84
N ASN A 49 0.46 -29.24 -9.22
CA ASN A 49 -0.44 -30.33 -9.64
C ASN A 49 -1.34 -29.98 -10.83
N GLU A 50 -1.53 -28.70 -11.19
CA GLU A 50 -2.37 -28.24 -12.31
C GLU A 50 -1.56 -27.55 -13.43
N SER A 51 -0.31 -27.97 -13.61
CA SER A 51 0.63 -27.37 -14.58
C SER A 51 0.29 -27.58 -16.07
N ARG A 52 -0.90 -28.06 -16.43
CA ARG A 52 -1.28 -28.41 -17.81
C ARG A 52 -2.49 -27.63 -18.33
N SER A 53 -2.44 -26.30 -18.30
CA SER A 53 -2.82 -25.50 -19.48
C SER A 53 -2.54 -24.00 -19.24
N ILE A 54 -1.27 -23.62 -19.16
CA ILE A 54 -0.87 -22.30 -19.69
C ILE A 54 -0.31 -22.57 -21.08
N SER A 55 -1.18 -22.73 -22.07
CA SER A 55 -0.75 -23.00 -23.44
C SER A 55 -0.80 -21.80 -24.37
N ASN A 56 -1.18 -20.58 -23.93
CA ASN A 56 -1.11 -19.39 -24.80
C ASN A 56 -1.00 -18.02 -24.09
N LEU A 57 -0.55 -17.92 -22.84
CA LEU A 57 -0.02 -16.64 -22.34
C LEU A 57 1.51 -16.69 -22.43
N SER A 58 2.06 -15.75 -23.18
CA SER A 58 3.51 -15.54 -23.31
C SER A 58 4.13 -15.61 -21.93
N ARG A 59 5.08 -16.52 -21.76
CA ARG A 59 5.81 -16.85 -20.52
C ARG A 59 6.67 -15.69 -19.98
N SER A 60 6.38 -14.47 -20.42
CA SER A 60 7.13 -13.23 -20.23
C SER A 60 6.26 -12.06 -19.79
N SER A 61 4.93 -12.20 -19.69
CA SER A 61 4.07 -11.08 -19.28
C SER A 61 3.65 -11.27 -17.84
N TRP A 62 4.11 -10.37 -16.98
CA TRP A 62 3.42 -10.11 -15.72
C TRP A 62 2.00 -9.65 -16.08
N ASP A 63 1.02 -10.37 -15.57
CA ASP A 63 -0.39 -10.16 -15.89
C ASP A 63 -1.05 -9.88 -14.54
N ASP A 64 -1.41 -8.62 -14.30
CA ASP A 64 -2.05 -8.14 -13.07
C ASP A 64 -3.50 -8.67 -12.98
N SER A 65 -3.68 -9.97 -13.17
CA SER A 65 -4.96 -10.64 -13.17
C SER A 65 -5.24 -11.27 -11.81
N CYS A 66 -6.42 -10.95 -11.30
CA CYS A 66 -6.94 -11.44 -10.04
C CYS A 66 -7.59 -12.82 -10.14
N SER A 67 -7.64 -13.39 -11.35
CA SER A 67 -8.28 -14.67 -11.62
C SER A 67 -7.50 -15.45 -12.66
N TYR A 68 -7.49 -16.78 -12.51
CA TYR A 68 -6.98 -17.68 -13.53
C TYR A 68 -8.12 -18.56 -14.06
N ARG A 69 -7.95 -19.05 -15.28
CA ARG A 69 -8.87 -20.02 -15.88
C ARG A 69 -8.30 -21.42 -15.74
N ASP A 70 -9.11 -22.34 -15.23
CA ASP A 70 -8.80 -23.76 -15.26
C ASP A 70 -8.95 -24.34 -16.68
N GLN A 71 -8.51 -25.59 -16.91
CA GLN A 71 -8.76 -26.38 -18.11
C GLN A 71 -10.26 -26.45 -18.48
N GLY A 72 -11.16 -26.36 -17.49
CA GLY A 72 -12.61 -26.28 -17.70
C GLY A 72 -13.13 -24.90 -18.13
N GLY A 73 -12.28 -23.88 -18.25
CA GLY A 73 -12.67 -22.52 -18.60
C GLY A 73 -13.37 -21.75 -17.47
N THR A 74 -13.51 -22.34 -16.29
CA THR A 74 -14.07 -21.69 -15.10
C THR A 74 -13.08 -20.70 -14.50
N PRO A 75 -13.50 -19.46 -14.18
CA PRO A 75 -12.65 -18.50 -13.49
C PRO A 75 -12.54 -18.86 -12.01
N HIS A 76 -11.30 -18.92 -11.51
CA HIS A 76 -10.99 -19.15 -10.11
C HIS A 76 -10.17 -17.97 -9.56
N SER A 77 -10.50 -17.55 -8.34
CA SER A 77 -9.71 -16.56 -7.60
C SER A 77 -8.37 -17.15 -7.18
N CYS A 78 -7.33 -16.33 -7.17
CA CYS A 78 -6.01 -16.77 -6.75
C CYS A 78 -5.83 -16.62 -5.24
N ASP A 79 -5.40 -17.69 -4.57
CA ASP A 79 -5.08 -17.69 -3.14
C ASP A 79 -3.60 -17.37 -2.88
N LEU A 80 -2.73 -17.79 -3.80
CA LEU A 80 -1.29 -17.64 -3.73
C LEU A 80 -0.78 -16.74 -4.85
N TRP A 81 0.14 -15.85 -4.51
CA TRP A 81 0.67 -14.81 -5.41
C TRP A 81 2.19 -14.95 -5.53
N GLN A 82 2.70 -14.67 -6.72
CA GLN A 82 4.12 -14.58 -7.01
C GLN A 82 4.40 -13.19 -7.58
N TYR A 83 5.33 -12.47 -6.97
CA TYR A 83 5.66 -11.08 -7.28
C TYR A 83 6.98 -10.98 -8.03
N ASP A 84 7.11 -9.97 -8.90
CA ASP A 84 8.41 -9.64 -9.48
C ASP A 84 9.27 -8.89 -8.47
N THR A 85 10.39 -9.49 -8.08
CA THR A 85 11.35 -8.89 -7.15
C THR A 85 12.56 -8.27 -7.86
N SER A 86 12.51 -8.14 -9.20
CA SER A 86 13.61 -7.60 -10.00
C SER A 86 13.93 -6.13 -9.65
N GLU A 87 12.90 -5.31 -9.48
CA GLU A 87 13.02 -3.88 -9.19
C GLU A 87 12.90 -3.57 -7.69
N LEU A 88 12.07 -4.32 -6.95
CA LEU A 88 11.92 -4.18 -5.50
C LEU A 88 11.86 -5.53 -4.79
N SER A 89 12.85 -5.80 -3.93
CA SER A 89 12.96 -7.10 -3.24
C SER A 89 11.87 -7.34 -2.19
N ASN A 90 11.34 -6.30 -1.54
CA ASN A 90 10.32 -6.42 -0.49
C ASN A 90 9.53 -5.11 -0.34
N THR A 91 8.25 -5.09 -0.71
CA THR A 91 7.33 -3.98 -0.42
C THR A 91 6.28 -4.37 0.62
N VAL A 92 5.68 -3.36 1.24
CA VAL A 92 4.57 -3.57 2.19
C VAL A 92 3.39 -4.27 1.49
N ASN A 93 3.13 -3.97 0.22
CA ASN A 93 2.07 -4.60 -0.57
C ASN A 93 2.33 -6.10 -0.75
N MET A 94 3.58 -6.52 -0.97
CA MET A 94 3.96 -7.94 -1.08
C MET A 94 3.81 -8.67 0.26
N MET A 95 4.23 -8.06 1.37
CA MET A 95 4.17 -8.72 2.68
C MET A 95 2.75 -9.05 3.13
N TRP A 96 1.80 -8.17 2.83
CA TRP A 96 0.41 -8.32 3.26
C TRP A 96 -0.52 -8.83 2.16
N ASN A 97 0.01 -9.08 0.95
CA ASN A 97 -0.73 -9.43 -0.26
C ASN A 97 -1.90 -8.46 -0.52
N LEU A 98 -1.65 -7.14 -0.50
CA LEU A 98 -2.67 -6.11 -0.78
C LEU A 98 -2.93 -5.97 -2.29
N VAL A 99 -3.31 -7.07 -2.94
CA VAL A 99 -3.69 -7.13 -4.35
C VAL A 99 -5.14 -7.56 -4.48
N CYS A 100 -5.79 -7.12 -5.57
CA CYS A 100 -7.17 -7.50 -5.90
C CYS A 100 -8.15 -7.14 -4.78
N ASP A 101 -8.89 -8.09 -4.21
CA ASP A 101 -9.85 -7.84 -3.12
C ASP A 101 -9.25 -7.04 -1.93
N ARG A 102 -7.95 -7.21 -1.69
CA ARG A 102 -7.22 -6.55 -0.60
C ARG A 102 -6.66 -5.18 -0.96
N GLU A 103 -6.74 -4.74 -2.21
CA GLU A 103 -6.34 -3.38 -2.61
C GLU A 103 -7.21 -2.33 -1.91
N LEU A 104 -8.47 -2.69 -1.64
CA LEU A 104 -9.43 -1.86 -0.94
C LEU A 104 -8.97 -1.53 0.49
N LEU A 105 -8.19 -2.38 1.14
CA LEU A 105 -7.63 -2.12 2.48
C LEU A 105 -6.68 -0.91 2.46
N ALA A 106 -5.92 -0.71 1.37
CA ALA A 106 -5.09 0.48 1.20
C ALA A 106 -5.97 1.74 1.04
N THR A 107 -7.06 1.64 0.27
CA THR A 107 -8.03 2.73 0.10
C THR A 107 -8.74 3.08 1.41
N TRP A 108 -9.11 2.08 2.22
CA TRP A 108 -9.70 2.32 3.55
C TRP A 108 -8.71 3.01 4.49
N ALA A 109 -7.43 2.61 4.48
CA ALA A 109 -6.41 3.29 5.27
C ALA A 109 -6.23 4.75 4.85
N GLN A 110 -6.23 5.04 3.55
CA GLN A 110 -6.22 6.40 3.01
C GLN A 110 -7.47 7.19 3.43
N PHE A 111 -8.65 6.57 3.40
CA PHE A 111 -9.90 7.19 3.83
C PHE A 111 -9.90 7.51 5.33
N SER A 112 -9.52 6.57 6.19
CA SER A 112 -9.39 6.79 7.64
C SER A 112 -8.40 7.91 7.96
N PHE A 113 -7.31 8.03 7.20
CA PHE A 113 -6.37 9.14 7.33
C PHE A 113 -7.02 10.47 6.96
N MET A 114 -7.73 10.56 5.84
CA MET A 114 -8.39 11.78 5.40
C MET A 114 -9.57 12.18 6.33
N CYS A 115 -10.27 11.20 6.90
CA CYS A 115 -11.31 11.43 7.91
C CYS A 115 -10.75 11.92 9.25
N GLY A 116 -9.55 11.51 9.65
CA GLY A 116 -8.93 11.92 10.92
C GLY A 116 -8.23 13.27 10.89
N VAL A 117 -8.05 13.87 9.70
CA VAL A 117 -7.44 15.19 9.51
C VAL A 117 -8.48 16.33 9.57
N PHE A 118 -9.77 16.03 9.41
CA PHE A 118 -10.90 16.93 9.61
C PHE A 118 -11.50 16.77 11.01
#